data_AF-A0A7H0M8C4-F1
#
_entry.id   AF-A0A7H0M8C4-F1
#
_cell.length_a   1.000
_cell.length_b   1.000
_cell.length_c   1.000
_cell.angle_alpha   90.00
_cell.angle_beta   90.00
_cell.angle_gamma   90.00
#
_symmetry.space_group_name_H-M   'P 1'
#
loop_
_entity.id
_entity.type
_entity.pdbx_description
1 polymer ?
#
loop_
_entity_poly.entity_id
_entity_poly.type
_entity_poly.pdbx_seq_one_letter_code
_entity_poly.pdbx_strand_id
1 'polypeptide(L)'
;MVIDRNYILFSSALSELAAQTCSVGLGHSESELFMKRVYDEYLLTSYPEPNVNWIKSIPLDVKSWMVNVIQENFLFMNKKPKWVGGASWRFIDDVPMIFISQIEFESNEIMDKNLSSGDVLYIFSGRNYIDDGWELIIKMIKQDKNAIGTSYID
;
A
#
# COMPACT_ATOMS: atom_id res chain seq x y z
N MET A 1 13.83 21.62 4.42
CA MET A 1 13.82 20.26 3.83
C MET A 1 14.05 20.42 2.35
N VAL A 2 15.25 20.09 1.86
CA VAL A 2 15.53 20.13 0.42
C VAL A 2 14.75 18.97 -0.20
N ILE A 3 13.84 19.30 -1.11
CA ILE A 3 13.06 18.29 -1.82
C ILE A 3 14.03 17.53 -2.73
N ASP A 4 14.30 16.25 -2.42
CA ASP A 4 15.05 15.38 -3.32
C ASP A 4 14.15 15.02 -4.52
N ARG A 5 14.47 15.64 -5.67
CA ARG A 5 13.76 15.44 -6.92
C ARG A 5 13.80 13.97 -7.37
N ASN A 6 14.93 13.29 -7.15
CA ASN A 6 15.11 11.90 -7.57
C ASN A 6 14.22 10.99 -6.72
N TYR A 7 14.14 11.24 -5.41
CA TYR A 7 13.23 10.54 -4.51
C TYR A 7 11.76 10.70 -4.93
N ILE A 8 11.32 11.92 -5.28
CA ILE A 8 9.94 12.15 -5.74
C ILE A 8 9.64 11.35 -7.01
N LEU A 9 10.53 11.41 -7.99
CA LEU A 9 10.33 10.73 -9.28
C LEU A 9 10.32 9.21 -9.10
N PHE A 10 11.24 8.69 -8.30
CA PHE A 10 11.27 7.28 -7.92
C PHE A 10 9.97 6.86 -7.22
N SER A 11 9.55 7.65 -6.22
CA SER A 11 8.38 7.35 -5.40
C SER A 11 7.09 7.34 -6.23
N SER A 12 6.96 8.29 -7.16
CA SER A 12 5.84 8.33 -8.10
C SER A 12 5.82 7.09 -9.00
N ALA A 13 6.96 6.71 -9.57
CA ALA A 13 7.08 5.54 -10.44
C ALA A 13 6.76 4.24 -9.71
N LEU A 14 7.31 4.05 -8.51
CA LEU A 14 7.06 2.87 -7.68
C LEU A 14 5.59 2.78 -7.27
N SER A 15 4.98 3.91 -6.86
CA SER A 15 3.56 3.97 -6.48
C SER A 15 2.63 3.58 -7.63
N GLU A 16 2.91 4.08 -8.84
CA GLU A 16 2.14 3.74 -10.03
C GLU A 16 2.24 2.25 -10.36
N LEU A 17 3.45 1.69 -10.35
CA LEU A 17 3.65 0.26 -10.57
C LEU A 17 3.01 -0.60 -9.48
N ALA A 18 3.03 -0.16 -8.21
CA ALA A 18 2.43 -0.88 -7.09
C ALA A 18 0.90 -0.93 -7.23
N ALA A 19 0.29 0.18 -7.63
CA ALA A 19 -1.14 0.25 -7.92
C ALA A 19 -1.54 -0.69 -9.08
N GLN A 20 -0.76 -0.71 -10.16
CA GLN A 20 -1.01 -1.56 -11.33
C GLN A 20 -0.78 -3.06 -11.05
N THR A 21 0.25 -3.38 -10.27
CA THR A 21 0.71 -4.78 -10.07
C THR A 21 -0.11 -5.48 -8.99
N CYS A 22 -0.27 -4.85 -7.83
CA CYS A 22 -0.85 -5.49 -6.64
C CYS A 22 -2.04 -4.73 -6.05
N SER A 23 -2.54 -3.68 -6.72
CA SER A 23 -3.60 -2.82 -6.18
C SER A 23 -3.17 -2.19 -4.85
N VAL A 24 -1.92 -1.77 -4.76
CA VAL A 24 -1.33 -1.18 -3.54
C VAL A 24 -1.47 0.33 -3.58
N GLY A 25 -1.78 0.93 -2.43
CA GLY A 25 -1.72 2.38 -2.24
C GLY A 25 -0.57 2.78 -1.34
N LEU A 26 0.30 3.65 -1.84
CA LEU A 26 1.49 4.19 -1.14
C LEU A 26 1.40 5.72 -0.95
N GLY A 27 0.18 6.27 -1.01
CA GLY A 27 -0.05 7.72 -0.99
C GLY A 27 -0.23 8.33 0.40
N HIS A 28 0.04 7.58 1.47
CA HIS A 28 -0.21 8.00 2.85
C HIS A 28 1.03 7.85 3.73
N SER A 29 1.02 8.54 4.88
CA SER A 29 2.18 8.69 5.76
C SER A 29 2.80 7.36 6.22
N GLU A 30 2.00 6.34 6.53
CA GLU A 30 2.57 5.03 6.94
C GLU A 30 3.51 4.41 5.90
N SER A 31 3.35 4.72 4.60
CA SER A 31 4.22 4.17 3.57
C SER A 31 5.57 4.87 3.47
N GLU A 32 5.78 6.02 4.12
CA GLU A 32 6.98 6.84 3.94
C GLU A 32 8.26 6.11 4.33
N LEU A 33 8.23 5.32 5.43
CA LEU A 33 9.39 4.55 5.88
C LEU A 33 9.74 3.44 4.90
N PHE A 34 8.73 2.73 4.38
CA PHE A 34 8.91 1.73 3.32
C PHE A 34 9.49 2.36 2.05
N MET A 35 8.92 3.48 1.59
CA MET A 35 9.36 4.17 0.38
C MET A 35 10.80 4.65 0.50
N LYS A 36 11.17 5.17 1.67
CA LYS A 36 12.54 5.56 1.98
C LYS A 36 13.50 4.38 1.94
N ARG A 37 13.19 3.28 2.63
CA ARG A 37 14.03 2.07 2.63
C ARG A 37 14.26 1.56 1.20
N VAL A 38 13.19 1.42 0.42
CA VAL A 38 13.28 0.91 -0.96
C VAL A 38 14.07 1.85 -1.86
N TYR A 39 13.97 3.16 -1.66
CA TYR A 39 14.81 4.12 -2.38
C TYR A 39 16.29 4.03 -1.96
N ASP A 40 16.58 3.89 -0.67
CA ASP A 40 17.94 3.71 -0.18
C ASP A 40 18.56 2.41 -0.75
N GLU A 41 17.78 1.32 -0.83
CA GLU A 41 18.18 0.07 -1.51
C GLU A 41 18.44 0.30 -3.01
N TYR A 42 17.59 1.08 -3.68
CA TYR A 42 17.75 1.43 -5.08
C TYR A 42 19.05 2.18 -5.35
N LEU A 43 19.43 3.12 -4.47
CA LEU A 43 20.67 3.90 -4.60
C LEU A 43 21.95 3.05 -4.50
N LEU A 44 21.86 1.84 -3.95
CA LEU A 44 22.98 0.88 -3.87
C LEU A 44 23.13 0.04 -5.15
N THR A 45 22.18 0.14 -6.09
CA THR A 45 22.24 -0.56 -7.37
C THR A 45 23.11 0.19 -8.39
N SER A 46 23.41 -0.45 -9.52
CA SER A 46 24.06 0.20 -10.66
C SER A 46 23.05 0.77 -11.68
N TYR A 47 21.78 0.92 -11.31
CA TYR A 47 20.73 1.42 -12.20
C TYR A 47 20.84 2.94 -12.44
N PRO A 48 20.32 3.45 -13.57
CA PRO A 48 20.41 4.87 -13.91
C PRO A 48 19.55 5.72 -12.98
N GLU A 49 20.06 6.87 -12.53
CA GLU A 49 19.34 7.77 -11.62
C GLU A 49 17.92 8.14 -12.10
N PRO A 50 16.94 8.27 -11.17
CA PRO A 50 15.60 8.70 -11.50
C PRO A 50 15.62 10.08 -12.14
N ASN A 51 14.88 10.24 -13.23
CA ASN A 51 14.79 11.53 -13.93
C ASN A 51 13.42 11.70 -14.56
N VAL A 52 13.13 12.91 -15.06
CA VAL A 52 11.79 13.25 -15.58
C VAL A 52 11.31 12.39 -16.74
N ASN A 53 12.20 11.69 -17.45
CA ASN A 53 11.77 10.79 -18.52
C ASN A 53 11.00 9.58 -17.97
N TRP A 54 11.19 9.22 -16.71
CA TRP A 54 10.45 8.13 -16.05
C TRP A 54 8.95 8.38 -15.98
N ILE A 55 8.51 9.64 -16.05
CA ILE A 55 7.08 10.00 -16.16
C ILE A 55 6.46 9.41 -17.43
N LYS A 56 7.26 9.22 -18.49
CA LYS A 56 6.81 8.62 -19.75
C LYS A 56 7.15 7.14 -19.83
N SER A 57 8.37 6.78 -19.44
CA SER A 57 8.87 5.41 -19.54
C SER A 57 10.03 5.17 -18.58
N ILE A 58 9.85 4.21 -17.70
CA ILE A 58 10.88 3.70 -16.78
C ILE A 58 11.75 2.71 -17.58
N PRO A 59 13.10 2.76 -17.46
CA PRO A 59 13.98 1.76 -18.06
C PRO A 59 13.55 0.33 -17.71
N LEU A 60 13.60 -0.60 -18.67
CA LEU A 60 13.01 -1.93 -18.53
C LEU A 60 13.55 -2.70 -17.31
N ASP A 61 14.87 -2.68 -17.11
CA ASP A 61 15.49 -3.39 -15.99
C ASP A 61 15.09 -2.80 -14.64
N VAL A 62 14.97 -1.46 -14.57
CA VAL A 62 14.49 -0.76 -13.37
C VAL A 62 13.04 -1.08 -13.09
N LYS A 63 12.20 -1.10 -14.13
CA LYS A 63 10.79 -1.47 -14.01
C LYS A 63 10.65 -2.91 -13.51
N SER A 64 11.41 -3.85 -14.07
CA SER A 64 11.43 -5.24 -13.61
C SER A 64 11.87 -5.35 -12.15
N TRP A 65 12.93 -4.62 -11.75
CA TRP A 65 13.38 -4.57 -10.36
C TRP A 65 12.29 -4.04 -9.42
N MET A 66 11.64 -2.92 -9.76
CA MET A 66 10.55 -2.37 -8.96
C MET A 66 9.37 -3.34 -8.82
N VAL A 67 9.00 -4.01 -9.91
CA VAL A 67 7.92 -5.01 -9.89
C VAL A 67 8.27 -6.18 -8.95
N ASN A 68 9.52 -6.64 -8.96
CA ASN A 68 9.97 -7.69 -8.04
C ASN A 68 9.87 -7.21 -6.58
N VAL A 69 10.38 -6.02 -6.26
CA VAL A 69 10.25 -5.43 -4.91
C VAL A 69 8.78 -5.37 -4.48
N ILE A 70 7.88 -4.94 -5.36
CA ILE A 70 6.44 -4.89 -5.07
C ILE A 70 5.89 -6.29 -4.77
N GLN A 71 6.20 -7.28 -5.60
CA GLN A 71 5.66 -8.64 -5.46
C GLN A 71 6.20 -9.36 -4.22
N GLU A 72 7.44 -9.09 -3.83
CA GLU A 72 8.06 -9.66 -2.64
C GLU A 72 7.51 -9.05 -1.33
N ASN A 73 7.15 -7.76 -1.34
CA ASN A 73 6.75 -7.05 -0.14
C ASN A 73 5.22 -6.98 0.07
N PHE A 74 4.41 -6.91 -1.00
CA PHE A 74 2.96 -6.74 -0.89
C PHE A 74 2.21 -8.06 -1.06
N LEU A 75 2.04 -8.75 0.08
CA LEU A 75 1.43 -10.07 0.14
C LEU A 75 -0.06 -10.01 0.46
N PHE A 76 -0.81 -10.97 -0.06
CA PHE A 76 -2.24 -11.13 0.21
C PHE A 76 -2.57 -12.61 0.35
N MET A 77 -3.55 -12.93 1.21
CA MET A 77 -3.86 -14.32 1.58
C MET A 77 -4.38 -15.15 0.40
N ASN A 78 -5.40 -14.64 -0.30
CA ASN A 78 -6.06 -15.37 -1.39
C ASN A 78 -6.23 -14.51 -2.65
N LYS A 79 -6.70 -13.27 -2.47
CA LYS A 79 -7.01 -12.33 -3.56
C LYS A 79 -6.50 -10.95 -3.18
N LYS A 80 -6.14 -10.17 -4.18
CA LYS A 80 -5.80 -8.75 -4.02
C LYS A 80 -7.05 -7.96 -3.56
N PRO A 81 -6.88 -6.88 -2.77
CA PRO A 81 -7.99 -6.02 -2.40
C PRO A 81 -8.60 -5.34 -3.64
N LYS A 82 -9.91 -5.13 -3.60
CA LYS A 82 -10.65 -4.33 -4.57
C LYS A 82 -11.12 -3.05 -3.88
N TRP A 83 -10.33 -2.00 -4.02
CA TRP A 83 -10.61 -0.70 -3.42
C TRP A 83 -11.87 -0.07 -4.01
N VAL A 84 -12.73 0.44 -3.15
CA VAL A 84 -13.90 1.25 -3.55
C VAL A 84 -13.60 2.75 -3.46
N GLY A 85 -12.58 3.13 -2.69
CA GLY A 85 -11.98 4.46 -2.66
C GLY A 85 -10.52 4.43 -3.11
N GLY A 86 -9.72 5.39 -2.62
CA GLY A 86 -8.28 5.43 -2.87
C GLY A 86 -7.57 4.22 -2.24
N ALA A 87 -6.70 3.54 -2.97
CA ALA A 87 -5.93 2.43 -2.41
C ALA A 87 -5.10 2.92 -1.21
N SER A 88 -5.07 2.15 -0.13
CA SER A 88 -4.33 2.50 1.08
C SER A 88 -3.84 1.23 1.77
N TRP A 89 -2.56 0.88 1.62
CA TRP A 89 -2.03 -0.35 2.20
C TRP A 89 -1.58 -0.11 3.64
N ARG A 90 -1.72 -1.07 4.56
CA ARG A 90 -1.31 -0.87 5.97
C ARG A 90 0.12 -1.33 6.21
N PHE A 91 0.82 -0.67 7.13
CA PHE A 91 2.21 -0.96 7.47
C PHE A 91 2.39 -1.14 8.98
N ILE A 92 3.45 -1.85 9.36
CA ILE A 92 4.07 -1.77 10.68
C ILE A 92 5.48 -1.25 10.42
N ASP A 93 5.77 -0.04 10.89
CA ASP A 93 6.99 0.70 10.54
C ASP A 93 7.23 0.77 9.01
N ASP A 94 8.30 0.14 8.52
CA ASP A 94 8.68 0.08 7.10
C ASP A 94 8.25 -1.22 6.40
N VAL A 95 7.48 -2.08 7.09
CA VAL A 95 7.05 -3.39 6.61
C VAL A 95 5.58 -3.35 6.20
N PRO A 96 5.24 -3.59 4.92
CA PRO A 96 3.86 -3.74 4.50
C PRO A 96 3.20 -4.94 5.20
N MET A 97 1.99 -4.73 5.71
CA MET A 97 1.19 -5.80 6.29
C MET A 97 0.61 -6.71 5.20
N ILE A 98 0.27 -7.94 5.56
CA ILE A 98 -0.37 -8.88 4.66
C ILE A 98 -1.86 -8.56 4.58
N PHE A 99 -2.40 -8.41 3.38
CA PHE A 99 -3.84 -8.27 3.19
C PHE A 99 -4.54 -9.61 3.39
N ILE A 100 -5.51 -9.66 4.31
CA ILE A 100 -6.17 -10.90 4.73
C ILE A 100 -7.54 -11.06 4.10
N SER A 101 -8.39 -10.04 4.23
CA SER A 101 -9.77 -10.13 3.77
C SER A 101 -10.38 -8.77 3.47
N GLN A 102 -11.41 -8.79 2.63
CA GLN A 102 -12.30 -7.68 2.35
C GLN A 102 -13.72 -8.13 2.60
N ILE A 103 -14.46 -7.34 3.37
CA ILE A 103 -15.86 -7.59 3.72
C ILE A 103 -16.68 -6.41 3.22
N GLU A 104 -17.64 -6.67 2.35
CA GLU A 104 -18.60 -5.67 1.88
C GLU A 104 -19.88 -5.77 2.72
N PHE A 105 -20.32 -4.65 3.27
CA PHE A 105 -21.54 -4.59 4.06
C PHE A 105 -22.74 -4.52 3.12
N GLU A 106 -23.45 -5.64 3.01
CA GLU A 106 -24.66 -5.74 2.20
C GLU A 106 -25.74 -4.79 2.72
N SER A 107 -26.52 -4.22 1.80
CA SER A 107 -27.71 -3.46 2.17
C SER A 107 -28.83 -4.42 2.54
N ASN A 108 -29.29 -4.32 3.78
CA ASN A 108 -30.48 -4.98 4.28
C ASN A 108 -31.06 -4.14 5.42
N GLU A 109 -32.29 -4.44 5.84
CA GLU A 109 -33.02 -3.66 6.84
C GLU A 109 -32.24 -3.49 8.16
N ILE A 110 -31.47 -4.49 8.57
CA ILE A 110 -30.66 -4.42 9.79
C ILE A 110 -29.46 -3.50 9.59
N MET A 111 -28.74 -3.65 8.47
CA MET A 111 -27.58 -2.84 8.15
C MET A 111 -27.96 -1.39 7.91
N ASP A 112 -29.03 -1.10 7.19
CA ASP A 112 -29.48 0.28 6.92
C ASP A 112 -29.95 1.00 8.20
N LYS A 113 -30.46 0.26 9.19
CA LYS A 113 -30.95 0.83 10.46
C LYS A 113 -29.88 0.96 11.54
N ASN A 114 -28.86 0.10 11.54
CA ASN A 114 -27.91 -0.02 12.65
C ASN A 114 -26.45 0.26 12.25
N LEU A 115 -26.15 0.25 10.95
CA LEU A 115 -24.81 0.40 10.38
C LEU A 115 -24.91 1.28 9.12
N SER A 116 -23.79 1.41 8.38
CA SER A 116 -23.79 2.04 7.06
C SER A 116 -23.73 0.95 6.00
N SER A 117 -24.80 0.83 5.21
CA SER A 117 -24.78 -0.01 4.02
C SER A 117 -23.86 0.62 2.97
N GLY A 118 -23.09 -0.24 2.27
CA GLY A 118 -22.11 0.22 1.30
C GLY A 118 -20.70 0.45 1.85
N ASP A 119 -20.51 0.36 3.17
CA ASP A 119 -19.18 0.28 3.78
C ASP A 119 -18.45 -1.00 3.32
N VAL A 120 -17.14 -0.86 3.14
CA VAL A 120 -16.23 -1.95 2.82
C VAL A 120 -15.08 -1.91 3.82
N LEU A 121 -14.88 -3.03 4.51
CA LEU A 121 -13.83 -3.22 5.48
C LEU A 121 -12.68 -4.02 4.84
N TYR A 122 -11.46 -3.49 4.93
CA TYR A 122 -10.22 -4.14 4.50
C TYR A 122 -9.41 -4.50 5.74
N ILE A 123 -8.98 -5.76 5.83
CA ILE A 123 -8.30 -6.30 7.01
C ILE A 123 -6.88 -6.66 6.63
N PHE A 124 -5.92 -6.15 7.40
CA PHE A 124 -4.50 -6.39 7.24
C PHE A 124 -3.94 -7.00 8.52
N SER A 125 -3.00 -7.94 8.39
CA SER A 125 -2.28 -8.51 9.52
C SER A 125 -0.77 -8.41 9.34
N GLY A 126 -0.05 -8.17 10.42
CA GLY A 126 1.40 -8.19 10.45
C GLY A 126 1.91 -8.70 11.79
N ARG A 127 3.20 -8.98 11.84
CA ARG A 127 3.90 -9.35 13.07
C ARG A 127 4.67 -8.14 13.57
N ASN A 128 4.42 -7.76 14.81
CA ASN A 128 5.29 -6.83 15.52
C ASN A 128 6.28 -7.65 16.36
N TYR A 129 7.57 -7.54 16.08
CA TYR A 129 8.59 -8.29 16.82
C TYR A 129 8.90 -7.58 18.14
N ILE A 130 8.91 -8.35 19.22
CA ILE A 130 9.23 -7.90 20.58
C ILE A 130 10.38 -8.75 21.11
N ASP A 131 11.00 -8.33 22.22
CA ASP A 131 12.23 -8.94 22.75
C ASP A 131 12.18 -10.47 22.84
N ASP A 132 11.01 -11.04 23.19
CA ASP A 132 10.79 -12.49 23.36
C ASP A 132 9.72 -13.07 22.40
N GLY A 133 9.63 -12.56 21.17
CA GLY A 133 8.81 -13.18 20.12
C GLY A 133 8.14 -12.19 19.20
N TRP A 134 6.83 -12.37 18.97
CA TRP A 134 6.05 -11.47 18.14
C TRP A 134 4.59 -11.42 18.57
N GLU A 135 3.96 -10.28 18.31
CA GLU A 135 2.54 -10.06 18.50
C GLU A 135 1.84 -9.90 17.15
N LEU A 136 0.61 -10.43 17.07
CA LEU A 136 -0.25 -10.22 15.91
C LEU A 136 -0.83 -8.82 15.97
N ILE A 137 -0.50 -8.00 14.98
CA ILE A 137 -1.16 -6.71 14.76
C ILE A 137 -2.17 -6.87 13.66
N ILE A 138 -3.40 -6.42 13.92
CA ILE A 138 -4.46 -6.31 12.91
C ILE A 138 -4.75 -4.83 12.73
N LYS A 139 -4.70 -4.35 11.49
CA LYS A 139 -5.14 -3.00 11.13
C LYS A 139 -6.30 -3.10 10.16
N MET A 140 -7.27 -2.21 10.30
CA MET A 140 -8.45 -2.20 9.45
C MET A 140 -8.61 -0.85 8.75
N ILE A 141 -9.19 -0.90 7.57
CA ILE A 141 -9.58 0.28 6.81
C ILE A 141 -11.05 0.15 6.45
N LYS A 142 -11.80 1.23 6.62
CA LYS A 142 -13.18 1.35 6.16
C LYS A 142 -13.27 2.38 5.03
N GLN A 143 -13.91 1.99 3.94
CA GLN A 143 -14.26 2.89 2.84
C GLN A 143 -15.75 2.77 2.55
N ASP A 144 -16.38 3.88 2.20
CA ASP A 144 -17.78 3.91 1.77
C ASP A 144 -17.83 3.98 0.25
N LYS A 145 -18.64 3.12 -0.39
CA LYS A 145 -18.87 3.16 -1.84
C LYS A 145 -19.49 4.47 -2.33
N ASN A 146 -20.20 5.18 -1.46
CA ASN A 146 -20.96 6.39 -1.79
C ASN A 146 -20.25 7.69 -1.37
N ALA A 147 -19.12 7.60 -0.66
CA ALA A 147 -18.37 8.76 -0.19
C ALA A 147 -16.89 8.68 -0.60
N ILE A 148 -16.31 9.83 -0.95
CA ILE A 148 -14.88 9.91 -1.25
C ILE A 148 -14.12 9.92 0.08
N GLY A 149 -13.26 8.93 0.30
CA GLY A 149 -12.35 8.94 1.44
C GLY A 149 -11.91 7.56 1.89
N THR A 150 -11.13 7.55 2.97
CA THR A 150 -10.64 6.33 3.61
C THR A 150 -10.56 6.59 5.11
N SER A 151 -11.24 5.77 5.90
CA SER A 151 -11.20 5.84 7.36
C SER A 151 -10.31 4.71 7.89
N TYR A 152 -9.35 5.06 8.73
CA TYR A 152 -8.49 4.09 9.41
C TYR A 152 -9.14 3.69 10.73
N ILE A 153 -9.16 2.39 11.00
CA ILE A 153 -9.66 1.82 12.26
C ILE A 153 -8.46 1.18 12.95
N ASP A 154 -8.08 1.76 14.09
CA ASP A 154 -7.03 1.26 14.97
C ASP A 154 -7.54 0.16 15.90
#